data_AF-B9NSV0-F1
#
_entry.id   AF-B9NSV0-F1
#
_cell.length_a   1.000
_cell.length_b   1.000
_cell.length_c   1.000
_cell.angle_alpha   90.00
_cell.angle_beta   90.00
_cell.angle_gamma   90.00
#
_symmetry.space_group_name_H-M   'P 1'
#
loop_
_entity.id
_entity.type
_entity.pdbx_description
1 polymer ?
#
loop_
_entity_poly.entity_id
_entity_poly.type
_entity_poly.pdbx_seq_one_letter_code
_entity_poly.pdbx_strand_id
1 'polypeptide(L)'
;MIYQTEDDRWSRDLSEAELITDEAHAQVRLLDASRQVNKIVGAYLADAVAGENGPEPTHFREDFRRTGPSNYAHGKQETSTQPRA
;
A
#
# COMPACT_ATOMS: atom_id res chain seq x y z
N MET A 1 3.08 0.92 -1.77
CA MET A 1 1.68 1.40 -1.64
C MET A 1 1.69 2.69 -0.83
N ILE A 2 0.55 3.38 -0.75
CA ILE A 2 0.33 4.53 0.14
C ILE A 2 -1.00 4.33 0.87
N TYR A 3 -1.12 4.91 2.06
CA TYR A 3 -2.27 4.76 2.95
C TYR A 3 -2.79 6.13 3.37
N GLN A 4 -4.10 6.26 3.52
CA GLN A 4 -4.73 7.51 3.98
C GLN A 4 -4.72 7.53 5.51
N THR A 5 -4.22 8.63 6.08
CA THR A 5 -4.18 8.87 7.51
C THR A 5 -5.49 9.51 7.97
N GLU A 6 -5.75 9.52 9.28
CA GLU A 6 -6.91 10.20 9.88
C GLU A 6 -6.98 11.71 9.50
N ASP A 7 -5.82 12.38 9.41
CA ASP A 7 -5.67 13.79 9.03
C ASP A 7 -5.67 14.04 7.50
N ASP A 8 -6.30 13.17 6.70
CA ASP A 8 -6.47 13.30 5.24
C ASP A 8 -5.17 13.37 4.41
N ARG A 9 -4.02 13.03 5.00
CA ARG A 9 -2.73 12.92 4.33
C ARG A 9 -2.52 11.51 3.80
N TRP A 10 -1.59 11.39 2.84
CA TRP A 10 -1.14 10.10 2.32
C TRP A 10 0.24 9.78 2.87
N SER A 11 0.36 8.66 3.59
CA SER A 11 1.64 8.15 4.09
C SER A 11 2.07 6.89 3.32
N ARG A 12 3.37 6.58 3.39
CA ARG A 12 3.92 5.29 2.96
C ARG A 12 3.86 4.24 4.07
N ASP A 13 3.61 4.67 5.30
CA ASP A 13 3.64 3.83 6.49
C ASP A 13 2.22 3.41 6.88
N LEU A 14 1.99 2.09 6.92
CA LEU A 14 0.68 1.54 7.28
C LEU A 14 0.30 1.84 8.74
N SER A 15 1.29 1.98 9.62
CA SER A 15 1.09 2.33 11.03
C SER A 15 0.47 3.71 11.23
N GLU A 16 0.56 4.60 10.23
CA GLU A 16 -0.09 5.92 10.25
C GLU A 16 -1.45 5.93 9.57
N ALA A 17 -1.86 4.81 8.96
CA ALA A 17 -3.15 4.72 8.28
C ALA A 17 -4.30 4.84 9.29
N GLU A 18 -5.42 5.38 8.84
CA GLU A 18 -6.63 5.32 9.65
C GLU A 18 -7.17 3.88 9.69
N LEU A 19 -7.35 3.33 10.90
CA LEU A 19 -8.06 2.08 11.10
C LEU A 19 -9.55 2.36 11.24
N ILE A 20 -10.33 1.91 10.27
CA ILE A 20 -11.77 2.13 10.24
C ILE A 20 -12.49 0.83 10.58
N THR A 21 -13.30 0.84 11.63
CA THR A 21 -14.09 -0.32 12.07
C THR A 21 -15.57 -0.21 11.72
N ASP A 22 -16.04 0.99 11.36
CA ASP A 22 -17.40 1.23 10.90
C ASP A 22 -17.47 1.15 9.38
N GLU A 23 -18.33 0.26 8.86
CA GLU A 23 -18.46 0.04 7.42
C GLU A 23 -18.93 1.30 6.68
N ALA A 24 -19.89 2.04 7.24
CA ALA A 24 -20.43 3.23 6.60
C ALA A 24 -19.34 4.31 6.46
N HIS A 25 -18.52 4.50 7.49
CA HIS A 25 -17.36 5.37 7.46
C HIS A 25 -16.33 4.92 6.40
N ALA A 26 -16.03 3.61 6.33
CA ALA A 26 -15.09 3.08 5.36
C ALA A 26 -15.53 3.35 3.91
N GLN A 27 -16.83 3.23 3.62
CA GLN A 27 -17.38 3.54 2.29
C GLN A 27 -17.26 5.03 1.95
N VAL A 28 -17.52 5.92 2.90
CA VAL A 28 -17.36 7.37 2.70
C VAL A 28 -15.90 7.72 2.42
N ARG A 29 -14.96 7.13 3.19
CA ARG A 29 -13.52 7.35 2.99
C ARG A 29 -13.04 6.81 1.66
N LEU A 30 -13.51 5.64 1.24
CA LEU A 30 -13.23 5.08 -0.08
C LEU A 30 -13.73 5.99 -1.21
N LEU A 31 -14.94 6.55 -1.07
CA LEU A 31 -15.50 7.47 -2.07
C LEU A 31 -14.69 8.76 -2.17
N ASP A 32 -14.28 9.34 -1.05
CA ASP A 32 -13.44 10.54 -1.05
C ASP A 32 -12.09 10.26 -1.70
N ALA A 33 -11.38 9.21 -1.26
CA ALA A 33 -10.11 8.81 -1.81
C ALA A 33 -10.19 8.53 -3.31
N SER A 34 -11.26 7.88 -3.78
CA SER A 34 -11.50 7.59 -5.20
C SER A 34 -11.65 8.86 -6.06
N ARG A 35 -12.07 10.00 -5.47
CA ARG A 35 -12.14 11.29 -6.17
C ARG A 35 -10.78 11.96 -6.32
N GLN A 36 -9.77 11.55 -5.55
CA GLN A 36 -8.41 12.11 -5.59
C GLN A 36 -7.59 11.54 -6.76
N VAL A 37 -8.21 11.41 -7.95
CA VAL A 37 -7.61 10.82 -9.16
C VAL A 37 -6.36 11.54 -9.67
N ASN A 38 -6.17 12.80 -9.25
CA ASN A 38 -4.99 13.59 -9.54
C ASN A 38 -3.82 13.35 -8.58
N LYS A 39 -4.04 12.60 -7.48
CA LYS A 39 -3.04 12.30 -6.45
C LYS A 39 -2.69 10.80 -6.40
N ILE A 40 -3.69 9.93 -6.58
CA ILE A 40 -3.55 8.48 -6.41
C ILE A 40 -4.06 7.71 -7.62
N VAL A 41 -3.64 6.45 -7.74
CA VAL A 41 -4.10 5.53 -8.78
C VAL A 41 -4.97 4.45 -8.14
N GLY A 42 -6.28 4.73 -8.04
CA GLY A 42 -7.30 3.80 -7.52
C GLY A 42 -7.20 3.58 -6.00
N ALA A 43 -8.29 3.85 -5.29
CA ALA A 43 -8.42 3.53 -3.87
C ALA A 43 -9.09 2.16 -3.69
N TYR A 44 -8.74 1.46 -2.62
CA TYR A 44 -9.39 0.24 -2.17
C TYR A 44 -9.26 0.13 -0.64
N LEU A 45 -10.13 -0.68 -0.03
CA LEU A 45 -10.07 -1.00 1.40
C LEU A 45 -9.23 -2.26 1.61
N ALA A 46 -8.36 -2.20 2.61
CA ALA A 46 -7.43 -3.25 2.99
C ALA A 46 -7.75 -3.72 4.41
N ASP A 47 -7.75 -5.03 4.65
CA ASP A 47 -8.06 -5.61 5.96
C ASP A 47 -6.86 -5.46 6.91
N ALA A 48 -7.04 -4.65 7.95
CA ALA A 48 -6.04 -4.38 8.97
C ALA A 48 -6.58 -4.62 10.39
N VAL A 49 -5.67 -4.87 11.32
CA VAL A 49 -5.95 -4.97 12.77
C VAL A 49 -5.15 -3.93 13.53
N ALA A 50 -5.63 -3.55 14.72
CA ALA A 50 -4.87 -2.67 15.61
C ALA A 50 -3.64 -3.43 16.18
N GLY A 51 -2.44 -2.94 15.87
CA GLY A 51 -1.19 -3.35 16.48
C GLY A 51 -0.69 -2.34 17.52
N GLU A 52 0.44 -2.64 18.16
CA GLU A 52 1.02 -1.79 19.22
C GLU A 52 1.43 -0.39 18.74
N ASN A 53 1.78 -0.26 17.46
CA ASN A 53 2.27 0.99 16.87
C ASN A 53 1.34 1.58 15.80
N GLY A 54 0.10 1.06 15.69
CA GLY A 54 -0.85 1.43 14.64
C GLY A 54 -1.37 0.22 13.87
N PRO A 55 -2.05 0.42 12.72
CA PRO A 55 -2.62 -0.67 11.94
C PRO A 55 -1.56 -1.63 11.39
N GLU A 56 -1.87 -2.91 11.42
CA GLU A 56 -1.05 -4.00 10.89
C GLU A 56 -1.87 -4.85 9.90
N PRO A 57 -1.26 -5.37 8.81
CA PRO A 57 -1.98 -6.09 7.79
C PRO A 57 -2.43 -7.46 8.32
N THR A 58 -3.65 -7.86 8.00
CA THR A 58 -4.17 -9.18 8.44
C THR A 58 -3.70 -10.34 7.56
N HIS A 59 -3.26 -10.05 6.34
CA HIS A 59 -3.04 -11.06 5.32
C HIS A 59 -1.66 -10.95 4.64
N PHE A 60 -0.97 -12.09 4.51
CA PHE A 60 0.38 -12.20 3.93
C PHE A 60 0.53 -11.57 2.53
N ARG A 61 -0.53 -11.57 1.71
CA ARG A 61 -0.49 -10.93 0.38
C ARG A 61 -0.31 -9.41 0.45
N GLU A 62 -0.75 -8.80 1.55
CA GLU A 62 -0.68 -7.36 1.74
C GLU A 62 0.71 -6.92 2.20
N ASP A 63 1.38 -7.76 3.00
CA ASP A 63 2.81 -7.63 3.32
C ASP A 63 3.68 -7.66 2.05
N PHE A 64 3.41 -8.60 1.14
CA PHE A 64 4.09 -8.66 -0.15
C PHE A 64 3.85 -7.41 -1.01
N ARG A 65 2.62 -6.89 -1.07
CA ARG A 65 2.31 -5.64 -1.81
C ARG A 65 2.94 -4.40 -1.17
N ARG A 66 3.08 -4.36 0.15
CA ARG A 66 3.73 -3.24 0.86
C ARG A 66 5.19 -3.10 0.45
N THR A 67 5.88 -4.22 0.26
CA THR A 67 7.29 -4.29 -0.17
C THR A 67 7.52 -3.70 -1.57
N GLY A 68 6.45 -3.47 -2.34
CA GLY A 68 6.52 -2.89 -3.68
C GLY A 68 6.91 -3.94 -4.73
N PRO A 69 7.05 -3.55 -6.00
CA PRO A 69 7.53 -4.47 -7.02
C PRO A 69 8.92 -4.98 -6.60
N SER A 70 9.07 -6.30 -6.41
CA SER A 70 10.36 -6.95 -6.09
C SER A 70 11.39 -6.86 -7.23
N ASN A 71 11.20 -5.94 -8.16
CA ASN A 71 12.05 -5.72 -9.31
C ASN A 71 13.02 -4.56 -9.10
N TYR A 72 13.79 -4.58 -8.01
CA TYR A 72 14.98 -3.75 -7.87
C TYR A 72 16.17 -4.39 -8.60
N ALA A 73 16.00 -4.80 -9.87
CA ALA A 73 17.10 -5.15 -10.81
C ALA A 73 16.66 -5.61 -12.23
N HIS A 74 15.44 -5.41 -12.73
CA HIS A 74 15.13 -5.78 -14.14
C HIS A 74 14.41 -4.68 -14.92
N GLY A 75 15.18 -3.69 -15.35
CA GLY A 75 15.17 -3.38 -16.77
C GLY A 75 15.81 -4.56 -17.51
N LYS A 76 15.42 -4.84 -18.74
CA LYS A 76 16.08 -5.77 -19.65
C LYS A 76 17.63 -5.77 -19.54
N GLN A 77 18.23 -6.58 -18.67
CA GLN A 77 19.66 -6.92 -18.63
C GLN A 77 19.84 -8.25 -17.89
N GLU A 78 19.55 -9.35 -18.57
CA GLU A 78 20.21 -10.61 -18.29
C GLU A 78 21.66 -10.46 -18.79
N THR A 79 22.56 -9.93 -17.97
CA THR A 79 23.99 -10.09 -18.26
C THR A 79 24.35 -11.52 -17.88
N SER A 80 24.12 -12.44 -18.82
CA SER A 80 24.76 -13.74 -18.79
C SER A 80 26.27 -13.51 -18.83
N THR A 81 26.96 -13.65 -17.70
CA THR A 81 28.40 -13.81 -17.66
C THR A 81 28.72 -15.11 -18.40
N GLN A 82 29.14 -15.02 -19.66
CA GLN A 82 29.85 -16.11 -20.32
C GLN A 82 31.35 -15.81 -20.27
N PRO A 83 32.19 -16.79 -19.86
CA PRO A 83 33.63 -16.61 -19.81
C PRO A 83 34.21 -16.53 -21.23
N ARG A 84 35.11 -15.56 -21.46
CA ARG A 84 35.88 -15.43 -22.71
C ARG A 84 36.85 -16.60 -22.85
N ALA A 85 36.77 -17.29 -23.99
CA ALA A 85 37.88 -18.04 -24.59
C ALA A 85 38.44 -17.22 -25.76
#